data_AF-A0A5E4IS36-F1
#
_entry.id   AF-A0A5E4IS36-F1
#
_cell.length_a   1.000
_cell.length_b   1.000
_cell.length_c   1.000
_cell.angle_alpha   90.00
_cell.angle_beta   90.00
_cell.angle_gamma   90.00
#
_symmetry.space_group_name_H-M   'P 1'
#
loop_
_entity.id
_entity.type
_entity.pdbx_description
1 polymer ?
#
loop_
_entity_poly.entity_id
_entity_poly.type
_entity_poly.pdbx_seq_one_letter_code
_entity_poly.pdbx_strand_id
1 'polypeptide(L)'
;MGISILKKRFSRILYLDIDGHHGDGVQQIFYEDPGVLTFSIHESGHYIFPGTGFVDEMGAGPGLGFSVNVPMPMYAGDQDYLWAFEETVPKLFEGFRPEAVVAQLGVDTHYSDPLTSLNVTLTGYTQMVRRIIELTNKYACGRLLALGGGGYSLEVVPTAWTSVLHLMRNETLPEYLPPCWVELFTNVVGGEPLSLPDMEMKPGKETQKRITSELSETLRELKRLHSVIHPGIF
;
A
#
# COMPACT_ATOMS: atom_id res chain seq x y z
N MET A 1 -18.25 -1.34 1.30
CA MET A 1 -19.27 -0.54 2.03
C MET A 1 -18.84 0.90 2.28
N GLY A 2 -17.65 1.18 2.84
CA GLY A 2 -17.20 2.56 3.12
C GLY A 2 -17.17 3.48 1.89
N ILE A 3 -16.58 3.02 0.78
CA ILE A 3 -16.57 3.75 -0.50
C ILE A 3 -17.99 4.08 -0.97
N SER A 4 -18.92 3.12 -0.94
CA SER A 4 -20.31 3.33 -1.35
C SER A 4 -21.04 4.39 -0.51
N ILE A 5 -20.70 4.54 0.78
CA ILE A 5 -21.22 5.61 1.64
C ILE A 5 -20.62 6.96 1.23
N LEU A 6 -19.30 7.02 1.04
CA LEU A 6 -18.61 8.22 0.60
C LEU A 6 -19.10 8.70 -0.77
N LYS A 7 -19.45 7.79 -1.69
CA LYS A 7 -20.00 8.11 -3.02
C LYS A 7 -21.30 8.90 -3.00
N LYS A 8 -22.03 8.89 -1.87
CA LYS A 8 -23.22 9.74 -1.70
C LYS A 8 -22.87 11.23 -1.60
N ARG A 9 -21.60 11.56 -1.34
CA ARG A 9 -21.11 12.93 -1.12
C ARG A 9 -19.95 13.33 -2.03
N PHE A 10 -19.14 12.37 -2.46
CA PHE A 10 -17.93 12.59 -3.26
C PHE A 10 -18.03 11.81 -4.57
N SER A 11 -17.71 12.47 -5.68
CA SER A 11 -17.77 11.91 -7.03
C SER A 11 -16.48 11.18 -7.39
N ARG A 12 -15.34 11.55 -6.79
CA ARG A 12 -14.03 10.93 -7.03
C ARG A 12 -13.42 10.42 -5.74
N ILE A 13 -13.32 9.11 -5.60
CA ILE A 13 -12.74 8.44 -4.42
C ILE A 13 -11.52 7.63 -4.87
N LEU A 14 -10.39 7.88 -4.24
CA LEU A 14 -9.20 7.04 -4.41
C LEU A 14 -9.21 5.95 -3.33
N TYR A 15 -9.22 4.70 -3.74
CA TYR A 15 -8.90 3.56 -2.88
C TYR A 15 -7.42 3.21 -3.08
N LEU A 16 -6.63 3.29 -2.02
CA LEU A 16 -5.20 3.03 -2.04
C LEU A 16 -4.90 1.87 -1.11
N ASP A 17 -4.38 0.80 -1.68
CA ASP A 17 -4.10 -0.46 -0.99
C ASP A 17 -2.59 -0.75 -0.96
N ILE A 18 -2.02 -0.87 0.24
CA ILE A 18 -0.62 -1.25 0.47
C ILE A 18 -0.48 -2.61 1.18
N ASP A 19 -1.55 -3.41 1.21
CA ASP A 19 -1.51 -4.80 1.63
C ASP A 19 -0.58 -5.64 0.74
N GLY A 20 -0.01 -6.70 1.30
CA GLY A 20 0.81 -7.63 0.55
C GLY A 20 0.01 -8.41 -0.49
N HIS A 21 -1.30 -8.50 -0.35
CA HIS A 21 -2.22 -9.16 -1.28
C HIS A 21 -2.96 -8.14 -2.14
N HIS A 22 -3.28 -8.53 -3.37
CA HIS A 22 -4.10 -7.69 -4.23
C HIS A 22 -5.50 -7.46 -3.62
N GLY A 23 -5.92 -6.19 -3.58
CA GLY A 23 -7.27 -5.75 -3.16
C GLY A 23 -8.37 -6.08 -4.17
N ASP A 24 -8.42 -7.34 -4.65
CA ASP A 24 -9.25 -7.82 -5.74
C ASP A 24 -10.75 -7.56 -5.55
N GLY A 25 -11.27 -7.74 -4.33
CA GLY A 25 -12.68 -7.53 -4.03
C GLY A 25 -13.09 -6.07 -4.23
N VAL A 26 -12.26 -5.11 -3.82
CA VAL A 26 -12.57 -3.69 -4.01
C VAL A 26 -12.44 -3.32 -5.48
N GLN A 27 -11.41 -3.81 -6.16
CA GLN A 27 -11.26 -3.65 -7.61
C GLN A 27 -12.50 -4.16 -8.37
N GLN A 28 -12.94 -5.40 -8.11
CA GLN A 28 -14.07 -6.01 -8.80
C GLN A 28 -15.39 -5.27 -8.57
N ILE A 29 -15.63 -4.78 -7.34
CA ILE A 29 -16.86 -4.03 -7.03
C ILE A 29 -16.97 -2.73 -7.84
N PHE A 30 -15.84 -2.09 -8.16
CA PHE A 30 -15.79 -0.79 -8.83
C PHE A 30 -15.17 -0.83 -10.23
N TYR A 31 -15.03 -2.01 -10.83
CA TYR A 31 -14.27 -2.24 -12.05
C TYR A 31 -14.77 -1.42 -13.27
N GLU A 32 -16.05 -1.07 -13.28
CA GLU A 32 -16.68 -0.25 -14.34
C GLU A 32 -17.00 1.20 -13.91
N ASP A 33 -16.58 1.62 -12.71
CA ASP A 33 -16.97 2.89 -12.10
C ASP A 33 -15.86 3.97 -12.18
N PRO A 34 -15.94 4.95 -13.08
CA PRO A 34 -14.92 6.00 -13.22
C PRO A 34 -14.86 6.97 -12.04
N GLY A 35 -15.82 6.90 -11.10
CA GLY A 35 -15.81 7.69 -9.88
C GLY A 35 -14.95 7.08 -8.77
N VAL A 36 -14.43 5.86 -8.95
CA VAL A 36 -13.55 5.20 -7.98
C VAL A 36 -12.29 4.74 -8.68
N LEU A 37 -11.15 5.32 -8.29
CA LEU A 37 -9.84 4.83 -8.74
C LEU A 37 -9.30 3.86 -7.69
N THR A 38 -9.06 2.61 -8.08
CA THR A 38 -8.43 1.60 -7.22
C THR A 38 -6.95 1.50 -7.55
N PHE A 39 -6.10 1.67 -6.55
CA PHE A 39 -4.67 1.42 -6.62
C PHE A 39 -4.29 0.31 -5.65
N SER A 40 -3.49 -0.65 -6.10
CA SER A 40 -2.94 -1.69 -5.23
C SER A 40 -1.49 -1.98 -5.60
N ILE A 41 -0.62 -1.98 -4.59
CA ILE A 41 0.78 -2.44 -4.68
C ILE A 41 0.94 -3.67 -3.79
N HIS A 42 1.20 -4.83 -4.39
CA HIS A 42 1.08 -6.12 -3.73
C HIS A 42 2.08 -7.11 -4.31
N GLU A 43 2.38 -8.20 -3.59
CA GLU A 43 3.15 -9.30 -4.18
C GLU A 43 2.39 -9.91 -5.36
N SER A 44 3.10 -10.16 -6.46
CA SER A 44 2.48 -10.60 -7.71
C SER A 44 1.63 -11.85 -7.53
N GLY A 45 0.41 -11.82 -8.08
CA GLY A 45 -0.51 -12.96 -8.12
C GLY A 45 0.02 -14.21 -8.84
N HIS A 46 1.18 -14.14 -9.51
CA HIS A 46 1.89 -15.34 -9.97
C HIS A 46 2.35 -16.25 -8.82
N TYR A 47 2.54 -15.70 -7.63
CA TYR A 47 3.12 -16.43 -6.49
C TYR A 47 2.14 -16.64 -5.35
N ILE A 48 1.18 -15.72 -5.17
CA ILE A 48 0.33 -15.66 -3.98
C ILE A 48 -1.15 -15.44 -4.34
N PHE A 49 -2.03 -15.80 -3.40
CA PHE A 49 -3.44 -15.41 -3.41
C PHE A 49 -3.56 -13.88 -3.57
N PRO A 50 -4.58 -13.34 -4.28
CA PRO A 50 -5.69 -14.02 -4.93
C PRO A 50 -5.42 -14.56 -6.35
N GLY A 51 -4.21 -14.43 -6.87
CA GLY A 51 -3.90 -14.82 -8.26
C GLY A 51 -4.35 -13.82 -9.32
N THR A 52 -4.64 -12.59 -8.91
CA THR A 52 -5.02 -11.45 -9.77
C THR A 52 -4.16 -10.22 -9.43
N GLY A 53 -4.42 -9.08 -10.07
CA GLY A 53 -3.68 -7.84 -9.85
C GLY A 53 -2.59 -7.63 -10.88
N PHE A 54 -2.75 -8.15 -12.09
CA PHE A 54 -1.82 -7.89 -13.18
C PHE A 54 -1.99 -6.47 -13.75
N VAL A 55 -0.93 -5.96 -14.37
CA VAL A 55 -0.87 -4.59 -14.92
C VAL A 55 -1.93 -4.31 -15.99
N ASP A 56 -2.44 -5.34 -16.66
CA ASP A 56 -3.45 -5.27 -17.71
C ASP A 56 -4.89 -5.35 -17.16
N GLU A 57 -5.08 -5.62 -15.87
CA GLU A 57 -6.38 -5.59 -15.19
C GLU A 57 -6.81 -4.15 -14.85
N MET A 58 -7.12 -3.36 -15.86
CA MET A 58 -7.26 -1.89 -15.73
C MET A 58 -8.70 -1.38 -15.54
N GLY A 59 -9.67 -2.25 -15.30
CA GLY A 59 -11.09 -1.89 -15.31
C GLY A 59 -11.74 -2.14 -16.67
N ALA A 60 -13.05 -1.88 -16.76
CA ALA A 60 -13.83 -2.11 -17.97
C ALA A 60 -14.85 -1.00 -18.23
N GLY A 61 -15.32 -0.90 -19.47
CA GLY A 61 -16.36 0.07 -19.84
C GLY A 61 -15.97 1.50 -19.45
N PRO A 62 -16.85 2.25 -18.76
CA PRO A 62 -16.54 3.59 -18.27
C PRO A 62 -15.40 3.65 -17.24
N GLY A 63 -15.16 2.56 -16.50
CA GLY A 63 -14.10 2.44 -15.50
C GLY A 63 -12.73 2.04 -16.05
N LEU A 64 -12.59 1.89 -17.37
CA LEU A 64 -11.30 1.54 -17.99
C LEU A 64 -10.22 2.59 -17.65
N GLY A 65 -9.10 2.11 -17.13
CA GLY A 65 -7.96 2.89 -16.64
C GLY A 65 -8.11 3.41 -15.21
N PHE A 66 -9.19 3.07 -14.50
CA PHE A 66 -9.42 3.43 -13.09
C PHE A 66 -9.09 2.29 -12.12
N SER A 67 -8.54 1.17 -12.59
CA SER A 67 -7.84 0.19 -11.77
C SER A 67 -6.36 0.18 -12.12
N VAL A 68 -5.50 0.31 -11.12
CA VAL A 68 -4.05 0.46 -11.27
C VAL A 68 -3.39 -0.54 -10.33
N ASN A 69 -2.73 -1.54 -10.91
CA ASN A 69 -2.09 -2.61 -10.16
C ASN A 69 -0.59 -2.59 -10.35
N VAL A 70 0.14 -2.71 -9.25
CA VAL A 70 1.60 -2.78 -9.22
C VAL A 70 2.00 -4.14 -8.62
N PRO A 71 2.07 -5.21 -9.43
CA PRO A 71 2.54 -6.51 -8.98
C PRO A 71 4.05 -6.45 -8.69
N MET A 72 4.39 -6.70 -7.44
CA MET A 72 5.75 -6.63 -6.90
C MET A 72 6.44 -8.00 -6.96
N PRO A 73 7.75 -8.03 -7.27
CA PRO A 73 8.55 -9.25 -7.16
C PRO A 73 8.65 -9.76 -5.72
N MET A 74 8.74 -11.09 -5.55
CA MET A 74 9.16 -11.69 -4.28
C MET A 74 10.44 -11.03 -3.77
N TYR A 75 10.53 -10.83 -2.45
CA TYR A 75 11.66 -10.24 -1.72
C TYR A 75 11.89 -8.75 -1.96
N ALA A 76 11.00 -8.05 -2.67
CA ALA A 76 11.03 -6.60 -2.79
C ALA A 76 10.98 -5.96 -1.39
N GLY A 77 11.86 -4.99 -1.16
CA GLY A 77 11.98 -4.29 0.13
C GLY A 77 11.62 -2.80 0.02
N ASP A 78 11.99 -2.05 1.05
CA ASP A 78 11.65 -0.63 1.19
C ASP A 78 11.96 0.20 -0.07
N GLN A 79 13.18 0.09 -0.60
CA GLN A 79 13.61 0.91 -1.73
C GLN A 79 12.82 0.59 -3.01
N ASP A 80 12.46 -0.67 -3.21
CA ASP A 80 11.68 -1.12 -4.36
C ASP A 80 10.22 -0.63 -4.24
N TYR A 81 9.62 -0.77 -3.06
CA TYR A 81 8.28 -0.26 -2.77
C TYR A 81 8.19 1.26 -2.90
N LEU A 82 9.14 2.00 -2.32
CA LEU A 82 9.17 3.46 -2.41
C LEU A 82 9.39 3.95 -3.84
N TRP A 83 10.20 3.24 -4.63
CA TRP A 83 10.36 3.56 -6.04
C TRP A 83 9.05 3.38 -6.81
N ALA A 84 8.40 2.22 -6.65
CA ALA A 84 7.12 1.93 -7.29
C ALA A 84 6.02 2.92 -6.87
N PHE A 85 5.98 3.25 -5.57
CA PHE A 85 5.03 4.18 -4.97
C PHE A 85 5.20 5.60 -5.53
N GLU A 86 6.41 6.16 -5.53
CA GLU A 86 6.64 7.52 -6.02
C GLU A 86 6.47 7.64 -7.55
N GLU A 87 6.69 6.57 -8.31
CA GLU A 87 6.42 6.55 -9.74
C GLU A 87 4.92 6.48 -10.08
N THR A 88 4.05 6.14 -9.13
CA THR A 88 2.63 5.90 -9.39
C THR A 88 1.73 6.85 -8.59
N VAL A 89 1.73 6.73 -7.27
CA VAL A 89 0.75 7.34 -6.37
C VAL A 89 0.67 8.87 -6.52
N PRO A 90 1.78 9.65 -6.53
CA PRO A 90 1.68 11.10 -6.72
C PRO A 90 0.95 11.51 -8.01
N LYS A 91 1.17 10.77 -9.10
CA LYS A 91 0.53 11.04 -10.41
C LYS A 91 -0.95 10.72 -10.38
N LEU A 92 -1.36 9.65 -9.67
CA LEU A 92 -2.77 9.34 -9.42
C LEU A 92 -3.47 10.47 -8.68
N PHE A 93 -2.86 11.01 -7.61
CA PHE A 93 -3.42 12.14 -6.89
C PHE A 93 -3.56 13.40 -7.77
N GLU A 94 -2.55 13.69 -8.59
CA GLU A 94 -2.54 14.86 -9.48
C GLU A 94 -3.57 14.75 -10.62
N GLY A 95 -3.64 13.58 -11.26
CA GLY A 95 -4.49 13.33 -12.42
C GLY A 95 -5.93 13.06 -12.05
N PHE A 96 -6.19 12.21 -11.04
CA PHE A 96 -7.55 11.86 -10.64
C PHE A 96 -8.21 12.91 -9.73
N ARG A 97 -7.41 13.70 -9.00
CA ARG A 97 -7.90 14.75 -8.07
C ARG A 97 -8.98 14.21 -7.12
N PRO A 98 -8.68 13.21 -6.28
CA PRO A 98 -9.66 12.59 -5.39
C PRO A 98 -10.24 13.62 -4.41
N GLU A 99 -11.52 13.48 -4.09
CA GLU A 99 -12.21 14.32 -3.10
C GLU A 99 -12.17 13.69 -1.69
N ALA A 100 -11.99 12.37 -1.63
CA ALA A 100 -11.74 11.57 -0.44
C ALA A 100 -10.82 10.37 -0.78
N VAL A 101 -10.05 9.93 0.20
CA VAL A 101 -9.15 8.77 0.09
C VAL A 101 -9.57 7.71 1.10
N VAL A 102 -9.65 6.46 0.65
CA VAL A 102 -9.76 5.28 1.50
C VAL A 102 -8.44 4.53 1.40
N ALA A 103 -7.71 4.43 2.51
CA ALA A 103 -6.42 3.75 2.54
C ALA A 103 -6.55 2.44 3.31
N GLN A 104 -6.28 1.33 2.65
CA GLN A 104 -6.07 0.03 3.29
C GLN A 104 -4.58 -0.03 3.66
N LEU A 105 -4.30 -0.20 4.95
CA LEU A 105 -2.95 -0.11 5.52
C LEU A 105 -2.53 -1.46 6.12
N GLY A 106 -2.58 -2.50 5.30
CA GLY A 106 -2.09 -3.84 5.59
C GLY A 106 -0.60 -3.83 5.92
N VAL A 107 -0.20 -4.73 6.82
CA VAL A 107 1.15 -4.83 7.41
C VAL A 107 1.82 -6.15 7.02
N ASP A 108 1.14 -7.00 6.26
CA ASP A 108 1.67 -8.27 5.77
C ASP A 108 2.69 -8.13 4.64
N THR A 109 3.01 -6.90 4.20
CA THR A 109 4.22 -6.61 3.41
C THR A 109 5.51 -6.73 4.23
N HIS A 110 5.40 -6.77 5.56
CA HIS A 110 6.53 -6.79 6.47
C HIS A 110 7.36 -8.08 6.35
N TYR A 111 8.69 -7.98 6.43
CA TYR A 111 9.61 -9.12 6.25
C TYR A 111 9.42 -10.30 7.22
N SER A 112 8.75 -10.08 8.34
CA SER A 112 8.45 -11.12 9.33
C SER A 112 7.06 -11.71 9.19
N ASP A 113 6.27 -11.24 8.23
CA ASP A 113 4.95 -11.79 7.98
C ASP A 113 5.06 -13.20 7.39
N PRO A 114 4.28 -14.18 7.89
CA PRO A 114 4.36 -15.56 7.43
C PRO A 114 3.64 -15.81 6.09
N LEU A 115 2.83 -14.88 5.59
CA LEU A 115 1.97 -15.12 4.43
C LEU A 115 2.53 -14.56 3.12
N THR A 116 3.42 -13.58 3.17
CA THR A 116 4.06 -13.00 1.98
C THR A 116 5.57 -13.30 1.95
N SER A 117 6.20 -13.05 0.81
CA SER A 117 7.66 -13.15 0.62
C SER A 117 8.32 -11.77 0.54
N LEU A 118 7.62 -10.71 0.96
CA LEU A 118 8.08 -9.34 0.86
C LEU A 118 9.06 -9.00 1.99
N ASN A 119 9.87 -7.96 1.79
CA ASN A 119 10.92 -7.55 2.74
C ASN A 119 10.75 -6.09 3.19
N VAL A 120 9.52 -5.60 3.26
CA VAL A 120 9.26 -4.22 3.72
C VAL A 120 9.52 -4.16 5.23
N THR A 121 10.11 -3.07 5.68
CA THR A 121 10.34 -2.78 7.10
C THR A 121 9.27 -1.83 7.62
N LEU A 122 9.13 -1.70 8.93
CA LEU A 122 8.31 -0.64 9.53
C LEU A 122 8.79 0.76 9.09
N THR A 123 10.08 0.93 8.80
CA THR A 123 10.61 2.19 8.28
C THR A 123 10.06 2.49 6.89
N GLY A 124 10.13 1.53 5.94
CA GLY A 124 9.54 1.70 4.61
C GLY A 124 8.02 1.89 4.64
N TYR A 125 7.34 1.06 5.45
CA TYR A 125 5.90 1.15 5.65
C TYR A 125 5.46 2.54 6.17
N THR A 126 6.11 3.06 7.23
CA THR A 126 5.77 4.37 7.78
C THR A 126 6.10 5.53 6.85
N GLN A 127 7.11 5.39 5.98
CA GLN A 127 7.37 6.37 4.91
C GLN A 127 6.22 6.41 3.89
N MET A 128 5.74 5.25 3.43
CA MET A 128 4.57 5.19 2.54
C MET A 128 3.34 5.80 3.20
N VAL A 129 3.03 5.44 4.46
CA VAL A 129 1.89 6.01 5.20
C VAL A 129 1.99 7.53 5.32
N ARG A 130 3.17 8.06 5.69
CA ARG A 130 3.40 9.51 5.79
C ARG A 130 3.10 10.18 4.44
N ARG A 131 3.58 9.57 3.36
CA ARG A 131 3.36 10.07 2.01
C ARG A 131 1.88 10.08 1.61
N ILE A 132 1.13 9.02 1.95
CA ILE A 132 -0.33 8.96 1.74
C ILE A 132 -1.02 10.12 2.46
N ILE A 133 -0.65 10.38 3.73
CA ILE A 133 -1.23 11.47 4.53
C ILE A 133 -0.92 12.84 3.89
N GLU A 134 0.32 13.08 3.48
CA GLU A 134 0.73 14.32 2.81
C GLU A 134 -0.06 14.58 1.53
N LEU A 135 -0.17 13.57 0.66
CA LEU A 135 -0.90 13.68 -0.60
C LEU A 135 -2.41 13.87 -0.34
N THR A 136 -2.96 13.18 0.65
CA THR A 136 -4.38 13.33 1.03
C THR A 136 -4.67 14.73 1.58
N ASN A 137 -3.76 15.30 2.38
CA ASN A 137 -3.86 16.68 2.84
C ASN A 137 -3.84 17.67 1.68
N LYS A 138 -2.93 17.46 0.72
CA LYS A 138 -2.76 18.35 -0.44
C LYS A 138 -3.93 18.30 -1.42
N TYR A 139 -4.44 17.11 -1.76
CA TYR A 139 -5.39 16.93 -2.87
C TYR A 139 -6.83 16.66 -2.43
N ALA A 140 -7.04 16.13 -1.22
CA ALA A 140 -8.37 15.71 -0.73
C ALA A 140 -8.77 16.41 0.59
N CYS A 141 -8.15 17.55 0.92
CA CYS A 141 -8.40 18.32 2.14
C CYS A 141 -8.28 17.49 3.44
N GLY A 142 -7.37 16.51 3.47
CA GLY A 142 -7.16 15.63 4.63
C GLY A 142 -8.28 14.62 4.86
N ARG A 143 -9.19 14.41 3.90
CA ARG A 143 -10.27 13.42 4.02
C ARG A 143 -9.74 12.01 3.78
N LEU A 144 -9.17 11.43 4.83
CA LEU A 144 -8.63 10.07 4.86
C LEU A 144 -9.54 9.15 5.70
N LEU A 145 -10.01 8.06 5.10
CA LEU A 145 -10.51 6.90 5.83
C LEU A 145 -9.41 5.83 5.84
N ALA A 146 -8.69 5.74 6.95
CA ALA A 146 -7.65 4.72 7.15
C ALA A 146 -8.28 3.44 7.71
N LEU A 147 -7.94 2.31 7.11
CA LEU A 147 -8.32 0.96 7.49
C LEU A 147 -7.05 0.15 7.78
N GLY A 148 -7.17 -0.90 8.59
CA GLY A 148 -6.13 -1.92 8.68
C GLY A 148 -6.11 -2.82 7.44
N GLY A 149 -5.84 -4.10 7.64
CA GLY A 149 -5.68 -5.06 6.54
C GLY A 149 -5.11 -6.39 7.03
N GLY A 150 -4.42 -7.08 6.14
CA GLY A 150 -3.53 -8.18 6.48
C GLY A 150 -2.41 -7.73 7.43
N GLY A 151 -1.77 -8.70 8.06
CA GLY A 151 -0.79 -8.48 9.11
C GLY A 151 -0.91 -9.58 10.14
N TYR A 152 -0.02 -10.56 10.05
CA TYR A 152 -0.13 -11.83 10.77
C TYR A 152 1.05 -12.04 11.72
N SER A 153 2.05 -11.16 11.67
CA SER A 153 3.06 -11.03 12.70
C SER A 153 2.57 -10.15 13.86
N LEU A 154 2.21 -10.80 14.97
CA LEU A 154 1.70 -10.11 16.17
C LEU A 154 2.70 -9.12 16.76
N GLU A 155 4.01 -9.34 16.54
CA GLU A 155 5.08 -8.45 17.01
C GLU A 155 5.09 -7.11 16.26
N VAL A 156 4.53 -7.06 15.06
CA VAL A 156 4.66 -5.92 14.13
C VAL A 156 3.37 -5.10 14.07
N VAL A 157 2.21 -5.76 13.94
CA VAL A 157 0.93 -5.09 13.67
C VAL A 157 0.59 -4.00 14.69
N PRO A 158 0.69 -4.23 16.02
CA PRO A 158 0.39 -3.20 17.00
C PRO A 158 1.30 -1.97 16.86
N THR A 159 2.61 -2.18 16.62
CA THR A 159 3.58 -1.11 16.44
C THR A 159 3.32 -0.34 15.13
N ALA A 160 3.04 -1.05 14.04
CA ALA A 160 2.73 -0.47 12.74
C ALA A 160 1.50 0.45 12.81
N TRP A 161 0.36 -0.05 13.30
CA TRP A 161 -0.87 0.74 13.37
C TRP A 161 -0.84 1.83 14.44
N THR A 162 -0.12 1.63 15.55
CA THR A 162 0.14 2.71 16.51
C THR A 162 0.96 3.83 15.86
N SER A 163 1.94 3.48 15.03
CA SER A 163 2.71 4.46 14.25
C SER A 163 1.82 5.22 13.26
N VAL A 164 0.90 4.55 12.56
CA VAL A 164 -0.10 5.21 11.71
C VAL A 164 -0.89 6.27 12.51
N LEU A 165 -1.36 5.94 13.71
CA LEU A 165 -2.13 6.88 14.54
C LEU A 165 -1.31 8.11 14.94
N HIS A 166 -0.03 7.94 15.30
CA HIS A 166 0.86 9.08 15.55
C HIS A 166 1.04 9.95 14.30
N LEU A 167 1.28 9.34 13.14
CA LEU A 167 1.42 10.06 11.87
C LEU A 167 0.16 10.85 11.51
N MET A 168 -1.02 10.24 11.66
CA MET A 168 -2.31 10.91 11.41
C MET A 168 -2.56 12.08 12.38
N ARG A 169 -2.02 12.01 13.60
CA ARG A 169 -2.09 13.10 14.60
C ARG A 169 -0.97 14.14 14.42
N ASN A 170 -0.10 13.97 13.43
CA ASN A 170 1.09 14.78 13.22
C ASN A 170 2.02 14.80 14.46
N GLU A 171 2.10 13.66 15.15
CA GLU A 171 2.99 13.43 16.29
C GLU A 171 4.27 12.70 15.84
N THR A 172 5.34 12.91 16.59
CA THR A 172 6.59 12.15 16.40
C THR A 172 6.39 10.70 16.83
N LEU A 173 6.96 9.76 16.08
CA LEU A 173 6.99 8.37 16.50
C LEU A 173 7.82 8.24 17.78
N PRO A 174 7.34 7.46 18.77
CA PRO A 174 8.08 7.27 20.01
C PRO A 174 9.38 6.51 19.74
N GLU A 175 10.47 6.93 20.39
CA GLU A 175 11.78 6.28 20.28
C GLU A 175 11.79 4.89 20.93
N TYR A 176 10.92 4.67 21.93
CA TYR A 176 10.83 3.42 22.68
C TYR A 176 9.38 3.02 22.87
N LEU A 177 9.13 1.71 22.94
CA LEU A 177 7.82 1.18 23.30
C LEU A 177 7.52 1.43 24.79
N PRO A 178 6.27 1.75 25.16
CA PRO A 178 5.91 1.91 26.57
C PRO A 178 6.21 0.63 27.37
N PRO A 179 6.88 0.70 28.54
CA PRO A 179 7.22 -0.50 29.32
C PRO A 179 6.01 -1.36 29.68
N CYS A 180 4.85 -0.75 29.97
CA CYS A 180 3.61 -1.47 30.25
C CYS A 180 3.08 -2.24 29.03
N TRP A 181 3.32 -1.74 27.81
CA TRP A 181 2.97 -2.46 26.58
C TRP A 181 3.91 -3.64 26.37
N VAL A 182 5.22 -3.44 26.56
CA VAL A 182 6.21 -4.52 26.44
C VAL A 182 5.88 -5.64 27.40
N GLU A 183 5.64 -5.33 28.68
CA GLU A 183 5.26 -6.31 29.70
C GLU A 183 3.97 -7.06 29.34
N LEU A 184 2.92 -6.33 28.92
CA LEU A 184 1.66 -6.94 28.49
C LEU A 184 1.87 -7.89 27.31
N PHE A 185 2.59 -7.44 26.28
CA PHE A 185 2.84 -8.21 25.08
C PHE A 185 3.62 -9.48 25.39
N THR A 186 4.72 -9.38 26.16
CA THR A 186 5.53 -10.53 26.57
C THR A 186 4.70 -11.55 27.34
N ASN A 187 3.84 -11.09 28.26
CA ASN A 187 3.00 -11.98 29.05
C ASN A 187 1.90 -12.69 28.24
N VAL A 188 1.35 -12.04 27.20
CA VAL A 188 0.23 -12.58 26.41
C VAL A 188 0.72 -13.42 25.23
N VAL A 189 1.77 -12.97 24.54
CA VAL A 189 2.23 -13.56 23.27
C VAL A 189 3.43 -14.50 23.48
N GLY A 190 4.23 -14.27 24.53
CA GLY A 190 5.43 -15.08 24.80
C GLY A 190 6.67 -14.67 24.00
N GLY A 191 6.70 -13.45 23.45
CA GLY A 191 7.83 -12.86 22.73
C GLY A 191 8.02 -11.37 23.07
N GLU A 192 8.90 -10.67 22.34
CA GLU A 192 9.05 -9.22 22.47
C GLU A 192 8.36 -8.52 21.30
N PRO A 193 7.67 -7.38 21.53
CA PRO A 193 7.11 -6.60 20.44
C PRO A 193 8.23 -5.95 19.63
N LEU A 194 8.03 -5.80 18.32
CA LEU A 194 8.99 -5.17 17.43
C LEU A 194 8.92 -3.64 17.60
N SER A 195 10.07 -2.99 17.74
CA SER A 195 10.21 -1.52 17.84
C SER A 195 10.81 -0.92 16.57
N LEU A 196 10.54 0.37 16.34
CA LEU A 196 11.20 1.16 15.30
C LEU A 196 12.53 1.76 15.79
N PRO A 197 13.57 1.90 14.93
CA PRO A 197 13.70 1.24 13.64
C PRO A 197 13.94 -0.26 13.81
N ASP A 198 13.44 -1.03 12.86
CA ASP A 198 13.61 -2.47 12.78
C ASP A 198 14.81 -2.85 11.88
N MET A 199 14.93 -4.14 11.54
CA MET A 199 16.06 -4.65 10.77
C MET A 199 16.10 -4.07 9.35
N GLU A 200 17.30 -3.70 8.89
CA GLU A 200 17.53 -3.39 7.47
C GLU A 200 17.62 -4.69 6.66
N MET A 201 16.73 -4.85 5.68
CA MET A 201 16.71 -6.01 4.78
C MET A 201 17.62 -5.78 3.57
N LYS A 202 18.61 -6.68 3.38
CA LYS A 202 19.56 -6.63 2.25
C LYS A 202 19.55 -7.93 1.45
N PRO A 203 18.79 -8.00 0.34
CA PRO A 203 18.83 -9.17 -0.52
C PRO A 203 20.21 -9.32 -1.17
N GLY A 204 20.56 -10.56 -1.53
CA GLY A 204 21.79 -10.84 -2.28
C GLY A 204 21.81 -10.11 -3.63
N LYS A 205 23.00 -9.84 -4.17
CA LYS A 205 23.18 -9.05 -5.41
C LYS A 205 22.36 -9.56 -6.60
N GLU A 206 22.30 -10.88 -6.80
CA GLU A 206 21.53 -11.46 -7.90
C GLU A 206 20.02 -11.35 -7.67
N THR A 207 19.55 -11.52 -6.43
CA THR A 207 18.16 -11.27 -6.05
C THR A 207 17.78 -9.82 -6.30
N GLN A 208 18.62 -8.86 -5.89
CA GLN A 208 18.37 -7.43 -6.14
C GLN A 208 18.29 -7.11 -7.63
N LYS A 209 19.20 -7.66 -8.46
CA LYS A 209 19.14 -7.47 -9.93
C LYS A 209 17.83 -7.98 -10.51
N ARG A 210 17.36 -9.15 -10.06
CA ARG A 210 16.09 -9.73 -10.50
C ARG A 210 14.91 -8.83 -10.11
N ILE A 211 14.82 -8.44 -8.83
CA ILE A 211 13.77 -7.53 -8.34
C ILE A 211 13.73 -6.25 -9.18
N THR A 212 14.89 -5.59 -9.35
CA THR A 212 14.98 -4.35 -10.13
C THR A 212 14.57 -4.54 -11.59
N SER A 213 14.94 -5.66 -12.22
CA SER A 213 14.55 -5.96 -13.62
C SER A 213 13.03 -6.16 -13.74
N GLU A 214 12.45 -7.02 -12.91
CA GLU A 214 11.02 -7.32 -12.94
C GLU A 214 10.19 -6.06 -12.62
N LEU A 215 10.57 -5.30 -11.59
CA LEU A 215 9.88 -4.04 -11.25
C LEU A 215 10.00 -2.98 -12.35
N SER A 216 11.18 -2.86 -12.98
CA SER A 216 11.35 -1.96 -14.13
C SER A 216 10.40 -2.29 -15.28
N GLU A 217 10.16 -3.58 -15.52
CA GLU A 217 9.25 -4.06 -16.56
C GLU A 217 7.79 -3.76 -16.17
N THR A 218 7.39 -4.08 -14.94
CA THR A 218 6.07 -3.71 -14.39
C THR A 218 5.77 -2.22 -14.57
N LEU A 219 6.68 -1.34 -14.13
CA LEU A 219 6.46 0.11 -14.21
C LEU A 219 6.44 0.63 -15.65
N ARG A 220 7.26 0.04 -16.54
CA ARG A 220 7.26 0.39 -17.97
C ARG A 220 5.94 0.01 -18.63
N GLU A 221 5.45 -1.20 -18.34
CA GLU A 221 4.21 -1.70 -18.92
C GLU A 221 3.00 -0.93 -18.40
N LEU A 222 2.95 -0.67 -17.10
CA LEU A 222 1.93 0.18 -16.48
C LEU A 222 1.88 1.55 -17.15
N LYS A 223 3.03 2.20 -17.33
CA LYS A 223 3.10 3.50 -18.03
C LYS A 223 2.65 3.39 -19.49
N ARG A 224 3.06 2.33 -20.20
CA ARG A 224 2.69 2.10 -21.60
C ARG A 224 1.18 1.97 -21.76
N LEU A 225 0.53 1.19 -20.90
CA LEU A 225 -0.90 0.94 -20.95
C LEU A 225 -1.71 2.17 -20.53
N HIS A 226 -1.38 2.77 -19.39
CA HIS A 226 -2.18 3.88 -18.85
C HIS A 226 -2.00 5.19 -19.62
N SER A 227 -0.85 5.46 -20.23
CA SER A 227 -0.64 6.68 -21.04
C SER A 227 -1.53 6.73 -22.29
N VAL A 228 -1.97 5.58 -22.79
CA VAL A 228 -2.91 5.48 -23.93
C VAL A 228 -4.33 5.84 -23.51
N ILE A 229 -4.71 5.49 -22.29
CA ILE A 229 -6.08 5.63 -21.78
C ILE A 229 -6.26 7.01 -21.12
N HIS A 230 -5.31 7.40 -20.27
CA HIS A 230 -5.33 8.62 -19.45
C HIS A 230 -4.02 9.41 -19.59
N PRO A 231 -3.79 10.10 -20.73
CA PRO A 231 -2.52 10.80 -21.00
C PRO A 231 -2.21 11.96 -20.03
N GLY A 232 -3.15 12.35 -19.18
CA GLY A 232 -2.98 13.36 -18.13
C GLY A 232 -2.81 12.81 -16.71
N ILE A 233 -2.91 11.48 -16.51
CA ILE A 233 -2.75 10.83 -15.20
C ILE A 233 -1.41 10.08 -15.10
N PHE A 234 -0.85 9.59 -16.22
CA PHE A 234 0.36 8.75 -16.25
C PHE A 234 1.40 9.17 -17.30
#